data_AF-A0A509EAE7-F1
#
_entry.id   AF-A0A509EAE7-F1
#
_cell.length_a   1.000
_cell.length_b   1.000
_cell.length_c   1.000
_cell.angle_alpha   90.00
_cell.angle_beta   90.00
_cell.angle_gamma   90.00
#
_symmetry.space_group_name_H-M   'P 1'
#
loop_
_entity.id
_entity.type
_entity.pdbx_description
1 polymer ?
#
loop_
_entity_poly.entity_id
_entity_poly.type
_entity_poly.pdbx_seq_one_letter_code
_entity_poly.pdbx_strand_id
1 'polypeptide(L)'
;MMTMSVNLRGRCLAVLAAASVTVSLPATVPPANAAGCEGTSCALNAGGQGVGAPAVPPAASVDIRERRSGDLYRVCLAERGKASGWCSAYLMGVADTLAAFGDGGDKAGICAVDYTIEALTEAYMAWAHANEALLQTDMLAGASLAFRQCWPCGR
;
A
#
# COMPACT_ATOMS: atom_id res chain seq x y z
N MET A 1 29.21 -29.01 -8.51
CA MET A 1 27.76 -28.95 -8.25
C MET A 1 27.59 -28.16 -6.96
N MET A 2 27.48 -26.83 -7.05
CA MET A 2 27.42 -25.94 -5.89
C MET A 2 25.95 -25.65 -5.56
N THR A 3 25.50 -26.18 -4.43
CA THR A 3 24.22 -25.85 -3.80
C THR A 3 24.31 -24.46 -3.16
N MET A 4 23.73 -23.45 -3.80
CA MET A 4 23.53 -22.15 -3.17
C MET A 4 22.25 -22.19 -2.32
N SER A 5 22.42 -22.42 -1.02
CA SER A 5 21.38 -22.17 -0.01
C SER A 5 21.27 -20.66 0.23
N VAL A 6 20.31 -20.01 -0.42
CA VAL A 6 19.98 -18.61 -0.14
C VAL A 6 19.14 -18.56 1.14
N ASN A 7 19.75 -18.15 2.25
CA ASN A 7 19.06 -17.91 3.52
C ASN A 7 18.13 -16.68 3.39
N LEU A 8 16.84 -16.92 3.15
CA LEU A 8 15.79 -15.88 3.00
C LEU A 8 15.40 -15.19 4.32
N ARG A 9 15.99 -15.54 5.47
CA ARG A 9 15.56 -15.06 6.80
C ARG A 9 16.05 -13.67 7.22
N GLY A 10 16.75 -12.93 6.37
CA GLY A 10 17.52 -11.75 6.82
C GLY A 10 17.17 -10.39 6.19
N ARG A 11 16.17 -10.24 5.33
CA ARG A 11 16.03 -9.04 4.47
C ARG A 11 14.83 -8.14 4.77
N CYS A 12 14.46 -7.96 6.05
CA CYS A 12 13.57 -6.84 6.44
C CYS A 12 14.27 -5.86 7.42
N LEU A 13 15.60 -5.93 7.52
CA LEU A 13 16.43 -4.97 8.26
C LEU A 13 17.10 -4.00 7.27
N ALA A 14 16.38 -2.94 6.91
CA ALA A 14 16.99 -1.71 6.42
C ALA A 14 16.75 -0.62 7.49
N VAL A 15 17.61 -0.63 8.51
CA VAL A 15 17.78 0.53 9.39
C VAL A 15 18.45 1.61 8.53
N LEU A 16 17.71 2.65 8.17
CA LEU A 16 18.28 3.89 7.65
C LEU A 16 17.83 5.04 8.55
N ALA A 17 18.83 5.71 9.12
CA ALA A 17 18.70 6.77 10.09
C ALA A 17 17.76 7.90 9.62
N ALA A 18 16.75 8.17 10.44
CA ALA A 18 15.82 9.27 10.25
C ALA A 18 16.55 10.62 10.40
N ALA A 19 16.56 11.43 9.33
CA ALA A 19 16.61 12.88 9.48
C ALA A 19 15.17 13.34 9.71
N SER A 20 14.83 13.68 10.96
CA SER A 20 13.50 14.14 11.34
C SER A 20 13.21 15.50 10.71
N VAL A 21 12.42 15.52 9.63
CA VAL A 21 11.78 16.76 9.17
C VAL A 21 10.40 16.84 9.82
N THR A 22 10.29 17.64 10.87
CA THR A 22 9.00 18.02 11.46
C THR A 22 8.26 18.93 10.48
N VAL A 23 7.25 18.39 9.80
CA VAL A 23 6.29 19.20 9.05
C VAL A 23 5.16 19.60 10.00
N SER A 24 5.16 20.86 10.45
CA SER A 24 4.01 21.45 11.13
C SER A 24 2.95 21.82 10.10
N LEU A 25 1.82 21.09 10.05
CA LEU A 25 0.62 21.57 9.36
C LEU A 25 -0.21 22.44 10.32
N PRO A 26 -0.61 23.67 9.94
CA PRO A 26 -1.62 24.40 10.69
C PRO A 26 -2.98 23.72 10.50
N ALA A 27 -3.50 23.12 11.58
CA ALA A 27 -4.86 22.59 11.65
C ALA A 27 -5.87 23.75 11.58
N THR A 28 -6.27 24.13 10.37
CA THR A 28 -7.43 24.99 10.17
C THR A 28 -8.58 24.09 9.78
N VAL A 29 -9.34 23.62 10.76
CA VAL A 29 -10.58 22.86 10.55
C VAL A 29 -11.68 23.87 10.21
N PRO A 30 -12.25 23.89 8.99
CA PRO A 30 -13.44 24.70 8.74
C PRO A 30 -14.63 24.09 9.52
N PRO A 31 -15.50 24.92 10.10
CA PRO A 31 -16.67 24.43 10.83
C PRO A 31 -17.61 23.67 9.88
N ALA A 32 -18.04 22.48 10.31
CA ALA A 32 -19.09 21.71 9.66
C ALA A 32 -20.43 22.43 9.86
N ASN A 33 -20.89 23.15 8.83
CA ASN A 33 -22.23 23.69 8.82
C ASN A 33 -23.20 22.55 8.52
N ALA A 34 -23.89 22.08 9.56
CA ALA A 34 -25.01 21.16 9.45
C ALA A 34 -26.19 21.87 8.76
N ALA A 35 -26.36 21.64 7.46
CA ALA A 35 -27.56 22.01 6.72
C ALA A 35 -28.17 20.75 6.11
N GLY A 36 -29.28 20.32 6.74
CA GLY A 36 -30.36 19.44 6.26
C GLY A 36 -30.09 18.46 5.13
N CYS A 37 -30.00 17.17 5.46
CA CYS A 37 -30.36 16.09 4.55
C CYS A 37 -31.86 15.80 4.68
N GLU A 38 -32.71 16.54 3.97
CA GLU A 38 -34.12 16.17 3.79
C GLU A 38 -34.46 16.13 2.31
N GLY A 39 -34.67 14.91 1.79
CA GLY A 39 -35.47 14.64 0.61
C GLY A 39 -34.88 15.03 -0.76
N THR A 40 -34.84 14.03 -1.66
CA THR A 40 -34.72 14.16 -3.14
C THR A 40 -33.30 14.08 -3.70
N SER A 41 -32.95 12.85 -4.13
CA SER A 41 -31.96 12.48 -5.16
C SER A 41 -30.80 13.44 -5.43
N CYS A 42 -29.60 13.06 -5.00
CA CYS A 42 -28.35 13.72 -5.40
C CYS A 42 -28.11 13.51 -6.90
N ALA A 43 -28.60 14.43 -7.73
CA ALA A 43 -28.04 14.66 -9.05
C ALA A 43 -26.68 15.35 -8.84
N LEU A 44 -25.58 14.65 -9.12
CA LEU A 44 -24.26 15.24 -9.24
C LEU A 44 -24.27 16.21 -10.42
N ASN A 45 -24.47 17.49 -10.12
CA ASN A 45 -24.32 18.57 -11.09
C ASN A 45 -22.82 18.72 -11.38
N ALA A 46 -22.39 18.20 -12.54
CA ALA A 46 -21.04 18.37 -13.06
C ALA A 46 -20.84 19.84 -13.46
N GLY A 47 -20.35 20.65 -12.54
CA GLY A 47 -20.14 22.07 -12.78
C GLY A 47 -19.34 22.75 -11.68
N GLY A 48 -18.05 22.43 -11.59
CA GLY A 48 -17.12 23.10 -10.68
C GLY A 48 -15.69 22.84 -11.10
N GLN A 49 -15.15 23.71 -11.94
CA GLN A 49 -13.74 23.76 -12.30
C GLN A 49 -12.90 24.06 -11.06
N GLY A 50 -12.49 23.01 -10.34
CA GLY A 50 -11.41 23.07 -9.37
C GLY A 50 -10.07 22.97 -10.09
N VAL A 51 -9.16 23.89 -9.77
CA VAL A 51 -7.78 24.02 -10.24
C VAL A 51 -7.16 22.65 -10.54
N GLY A 52 -6.71 22.47 -11.78
CA GLY A 52 -6.19 21.21 -12.30
C GLY A 52 -5.10 20.64 -11.40
N ALA A 53 -5.45 19.61 -10.63
CA ALA A 53 -4.48 18.62 -10.22
C ALA A 53 -3.80 18.13 -11.51
N PRO A 54 -2.46 18.02 -11.56
CA PRO A 54 -1.80 17.45 -12.71
C PRO A 54 -2.46 16.11 -13.00
N ALA A 55 -2.94 15.95 -14.24
CA ALA A 55 -3.52 14.70 -14.70
C ALA A 55 -2.45 13.63 -14.47
N VAL A 56 -2.62 12.85 -13.40
CA VAL A 56 -1.78 11.69 -13.13
C VAL A 56 -1.96 10.83 -14.39
N PRO A 57 -0.90 10.62 -15.20
CA PRO A 57 -1.01 9.73 -16.36
C PRO A 57 -1.56 8.42 -15.82
N PRO A 58 -2.51 7.75 -16.53
CA PRO A 58 -3.11 6.54 -16.01
C PRO A 58 -1.97 5.59 -15.66
N ALA A 59 -1.69 5.47 -14.35
CA ALA A 59 -0.83 4.46 -13.82
C ALA A 59 -1.38 3.16 -14.39
N ALA A 60 -0.52 2.31 -14.96
CA ALA A 60 -0.91 1.05 -15.58
C ALA A 60 -2.02 0.42 -14.73
N SER A 61 -3.27 0.54 -15.20
CA SER A 61 -4.41 0.42 -14.29
C SER A 61 -4.66 -1.07 -14.10
N VAL A 62 -4.65 -1.54 -12.86
CA VAL A 62 -5.10 -2.90 -12.56
C VAL A 62 -6.60 -2.97 -12.79
N ASP A 63 -7.05 -3.99 -13.53
CA ASP A 63 -8.48 -4.27 -13.63
C ASP A 63 -8.99 -4.75 -12.26
N ILE A 64 -9.88 -3.98 -11.65
CA ILE A 64 -10.45 -4.28 -10.33
C ILE A 64 -11.32 -5.56 -10.35
N ARG A 65 -11.74 -6.04 -11.53
CA ARG A 65 -12.44 -7.32 -11.67
C ARG A 65 -11.48 -8.52 -11.71
N GLU A 66 -10.22 -8.28 -12.07
CA GLU A 66 -9.16 -9.27 -12.15
C GLU A 66 -7.96 -8.81 -11.31
N ARG A 67 -8.12 -8.89 -9.98
CA ARG A 67 -7.14 -8.35 -9.03
C ARG A 67 -6.06 -9.37 -8.70
N ARG A 68 -5.22 -9.79 -9.65
CA ARG A 68 -4.20 -10.79 -9.36
C ARG A 68 -2.90 -10.15 -8.87
N SER A 69 -2.17 -10.88 -8.03
CA SER A 69 -0.84 -10.47 -7.59
C SER A 69 0.12 -10.28 -8.77
N GLY A 70 -0.03 -11.04 -9.85
CA GLY A 70 0.74 -10.83 -11.08
C GLY A 70 0.48 -9.46 -11.72
N ASP A 71 -0.74 -8.93 -11.63
CA ASP A 71 -1.08 -7.62 -12.18
C ASP A 71 -0.43 -6.51 -11.36
N LEU A 72 -0.57 -6.56 -10.04
CA LEU A 72 0.09 -5.64 -9.12
C LEU A 72 1.62 -5.68 -9.30
N TYR A 73 2.23 -6.87 -9.41
CA TYR A 73 3.67 -7.03 -9.65
C TYR A 73 4.14 -6.34 -10.95
N ARG A 74 3.37 -6.47 -12.05
CA ARG A 74 3.68 -5.79 -13.32
C ARG A 74 3.59 -4.26 -13.18
N VAL A 75 2.61 -3.75 -12.47
CA VAL A 75 2.48 -2.29 -12.22
C VAL A 75 3.65 -1.78 -11.39
N CYS A 76 4.00 -2.47 -10.30
CA CYS A 76 5.15 -2.11 -9.46
C CYS A 76 6.47 -2.11 -10.25
N LEU A 77 6.68 -3.09 -11.14
CA LEU A 77 7.82 -3.13 -12.06
C LEU A 77 7.83 -1.93 -13.03
N ALA A 78 6.69 -1.59 -13.64
CA ALA A 78 6.57 -0.48 -14.58
C ALA A 78 6.82 0.87 -13.91
N GLU A 79 6.37 1.02 -12.66
CA GLU A 79 6.55 2.24 -11.88
C GLU A 79 7.96 2.35 -11.28
N ARG A 80 8.76 1.28 -11.27
CA ARG A 80 10.12 1.23 -10.70
C ARG A 80 10.20 1.77 -9.27
N GLY A 81 9.16 1.50 -8.46
CA GLY A 81 9.12 1.95 -7.06
C GLY A 81 8.95 3.46 -6.87
N LYS A 82 8.35 4.18 -7.82
CA LYS A 82 7.90 5.56 -7.59
C LYS A 82 7.01 5.61 -6.35
N ALA A 83 7.43 6.37 -5.34
CA ALA A 83 6.72 6.49 -4.06
C ALA A 83 5.27 7.02 -4.19
N SER A 84 4.96 7.74 -5.27
CA SER A 84 3.62 8.28 -5.55
C SER A 84 2.88 7.56 -6.70
N GLY A 85 3.27 6.33 -7.01
CA GLY A 85 2.62 5.50 -8.02
C GLY A 85 1.35 4.80 -7.49
N TRP A 86 0.61 4.16 -8.39
CA TRP A 86 -0.55 3.37 -7.98
C TRP A 86 -0.16 2.15 -7.15
N CYS A 87 0.99 1.52 -7.46
CA CYS A 87 1.51 0.38 -6.69
C CYS A 87 1.76 0.78 -5.24
N SER A 88 2.49 1.88 -5.01
CA SER A 88 2.84 2.32 -3.66
C SER A 88 1.60 2.72 -2.85
N ALA A 89 0.67 3.46 -3.45
CA ALA A 89 -0.60 3.81 -2.80
C ALA A 89 -1.44 2.58 -2.45
N TYR A 90 -1.51 1.58 -3.34
CA TYR A 90 -2.20 0.33 -3.04
C TYR A 90 -1.56 -0.42 -1.87
N LEU A 91 -0.23 -0.58 -1.92
CA LEU A 91 0.54 -1.26 -0.89
C LEU A 91 0.43 -0.56 0.48
N MET A 92 0.46 0.77 0.51
CA MET A 92 0.19 1.54 1.73
C MET A 92 -1.18 1.24 2.32
N GLY A 93 -2.24 1.27 1.51
CA GLY A 93 -3.59 0.98 2.01
C GLY A 93 -3.74 -0.43 2.59
N VAL A 94 -3.06 -1.42 2.00
CA VAL A 94 -2.99 -2.77 2.57
C VAL A 94 -2.23 -2.77 3.90
N ALA A 95 -1.09 -2.10 3.95
CA ALA A 95 -0.26 -2.04 5.16
C ALA A 95 -1.00 -1.34 6.31
N ASP A 96 -1.66 -0.21 6.06
CA ASP A 96 -2.48 0.51 7.05
C ASP A 96 -3.61 -0.36 7.60
N THR A 97 -4.29 -1.11 6.73
CA THR A 97 -5.35 -2.03 7.14
C THR A 97 -4.80 -3.14 8.05
N LEU A 98 -3.66 -3.73 7.67
CA LEU A 98 -3.05 -4.80 8.46
C LEU A 98 -2.43 -4.28 9.76
N ALA A 99 -1.89 -3.07 9.77
CA ALA A 99 -1.38 -2.42 10.96
C ALA A 99 -2.52 -2.19 11.96
N ALA A 100 -3.67 -1.68 11.51
CA ALA A 100 -4.86 -1.54 12.34
C ALA A 100 -5.33 -2.88 12.94
N PHE A 101 -5.24 -3.98 12.18
CA PHE A 101 -5.51 -5.32 12.72
C PHE A 101 -4.48 -5.76 13.77
N GLY A 102 -3.20 -5.47 13.54
CA GLY A 102 -2.13 -5.79 14.49
C GLY A 102 -2.24 -5.00 15.80
N ASP A 103 -2.55 -3.71 15.70
CA ASP A 103 -2.83 -2.84 16.85
C ASP A 103 -4.07 -3.31 17.64
N GLY A 104 -5.05 -3.91 16.93
CA GLY A 104 -6.21 -4.57 17.52
C GLY A 104 -5.92 -5.95 18.13
N GLY A 105 -4.68 -6.45 18.06
CA GLY A 105 -4.27 -7.75 18.59
C GLY A 105 -4.61 -8.95 17.70
N ASP A 106 -5.01 -8.73 16.44
CA ASP A 106 -5.27 -9.81 15.49
C ASP A 106 -3.94 -10.34 14.92
N LYS A 107 -3.74 -11.66 14.97
CA LYS A 107 -2.57 -12.36 14.42
C LYS A 107 -2.49 -12.30 12.90
N ALA A 108 -3.59 -11.97 12.23
CA ALA A 108 -3.66 -11.67 10.81
C ALA A 108 -3.21 -10.23 10.49
N GLY A 109 -2.90 -9.40 11.48
CA GLY A 109 -2.31 -8.09 11.27
C GLY A 109 -0.80 -8.11 10.96
N ILE A 110 -0.20 -6.93 10.96
CA ILE A 110 1.25 -6.72 11.03
C ILE A 110 1.57 -5.89 12.27
N CYS A 111 2.72 -6.15 12.89
CA CYS A 111 3.08 -5.55 14.19
C CYS A 111 4.47 -4.91 14.17
N ALA A 112 4.73 -4.02 15.13
CA ALA A 112 5.98 -3.25 15.26
C ALA A 112 6.34 -2.51 13.95
N VAL A 113 5.34 -1.85 13.38
CA VAL A 113 5.42 -1.21 12.07
C VAL A 113 6.08 0.16 12.15
N ASP A 114 7.32 0.24 11.70
CA ASP A 114 7.97 1.46 11.23
C ASP A 114 8.40 1.23 9.78
N TYR A 115 7.42 1.18 8.87
CA TYR A 115 7.66 0.93 7.45
C TYR A 115 7.69 2.24 6.66
N THR A 116 8.53 2.29 5.63
CA THR A 116 8.48 3.33 4.60
C THR A 116 7.75 2.82 3.36
N ILE A 117 7.35 3.71 2.47
CA ILE A 117 6.72 3.35 1.19
C ILE A 117 7.64 2.45 0.35
N GLU A 118 8.94 2.74 0.37
CA GLU A 118 9.98 1.96 -0.29
C GLU A 118 10.05 0.55 0.31
N ALA A 119 10.05 0.44 1.64
CA ALA A 119 10.08 -0.86 2.33
C ALA A 119 8.88 -1.75 1.96
N LEU A 120 7.68 -1.17 1.84
CA LEU A 120 6.50 -1.90 1.39
C LEU A 120 6.68 -2.43 -0.04
N THR A 121 7.16 -1.58 -0.95
CA THR A 121 7.38 -1.96 -2.35
C THR A 121 8.45 -3.05 -2.47
N GLU A 122 9.56 -2.90 -1.75
CA GLU A 122 10.63 -3.89 -1.71
C GLU A 122 10.14 -5.24 -1.16
N ALA A 123 9.40 -5.23 -0.04
CA ALA A 123 8.85 -6.44 0.57
C ALA A 123 7.92 -7.18 -0.41
N TYR A 124 7.02 -6.45 -1.06
CA TYR A 124 6.10 -7.03 -2.03
C TYR A 124 6.82 -7.58 -3.27
N MET A 125 7.75 -6.82 -3.85
CA MET A 125 8.47 -7.22 -5.06
C MET A 125 9.38 -8.43 -4.80
N ALA A 126 10.04 -8.47 -3.64
CA ALA A 126 10.84 -9.62 -3.22
C ALA A 126 9.97 -10.86 -3.03
N TRP A 127 8.80 -10.72 -2.37
CA TRP A 127 7.85 -11.81 -2.20
C TRP A 127 7.31 -12.31 -3.55
N ALA A 128 6.85 -11.41 -4.42
CA ALA A 128 6.28 -11.76 -5.72
C ALA A 128 7.28 -12.51 -6.61
N HIS A 129 8.54 -12.05 -6.62
CA HIS A 129 9.62 -12.72 -7.35
C HIS A 129 9.93 -14.12 -6.79
N ALA A 130 9.90 -14.29 -5.47
CA ALA A 130 10.14 -15.59 -4.83
C ALA A 130 8.94 -16.56 -4.91
N ASN A 131 7.75 -16.06 -5.25
CA ASN A 131 6.48 -16.81 -5.19
C ASN A 131 5.72 -16.74 -6.53
N GLU A 132 6.40 -16.91 -7.66
CA GLU A 132 5.80 -16.81 -8.99
C GLU A 132 4.54 -17.69 -9.17
N ALA A 133 4.54 -18.89 -8.56
CA ALA A 133 3.40 -19.81 -8.58
C ALA A 133 2.14 -19.25 -7.89
N LEU A 134 2.28 -18.28 -7.00
CA LEU A 134 1.19 -17.64 -6.26
C LEU A 134 0.72 -16.32 -6.90
N LEU A 135 1.28 -15.91 -8.05
CA LEU A 135 0.89 -14.67 -8.70
C LEU A 135 -0.56 -14.67 -9.22
N GLN A 136 -1.20 -15.83 -9.30
CA GLN A 136 -2.62 -15.94 -9.65
C GLN A 136 -3.57 -15.66 -8.48
N THR A 137 -3.05 -15.56 -7.25
CA THR A 137 -3.82 -15.21 -6.05
C THR A 137 -4.21 -13.73 -6.06
N ASP A 138 -5.31 -13.39 -5.37
CA ASP A 138 -5.76 -12.00 -5.21
C ASP A 138 -4.62 -11.10 -4.68
N MET A 139 -4.50 -9.90 -5.23
CA MET A 139 -3.41 -8.97 -4.94
C MET A 139 -3.37 -8.53 -3.48
N LEU A 140 -4.52 -8.43 -2.79
CA LEU A 140 -4.59 -8.14 -1.36
C LEU A 140 -3.99 -9.30 -0.56
N ALA A 141 -4.33 -10.54 -0.94
CA ALA A 141 -3.80 -11.73 -0.29
C ALA A 141 -2.28 -11.85 -0.52
N GLY A 142 -1.79 -11.59 -1.72
CA GLY A 142 -0.35 -11.57 -2.00
C GLY A 142 0.40 -10.50 -1.20
N ALA A 143 -0.09 -9.25 -1.20
CA ALA A 143 0.48 -8.17 -0.40
C ALA A 143 0.45 -8.48 1.10
N SER A 144 -0.65 -9.05 1.60
CA SER A 144 -0.77 -9.47 3.01
C SER A 144 0.25 -10.54 3.38
N LEU A 145 0.46 -11.55 2.52
CA LEU A 145 1.48 -12.58 2.73
C LEU A 145 2.88 -11.99 2.75
N ALA A 146 3.18 -11.06 1.83
CA ALA A 146 4.46 -10.37 1.79
C ALA A 146 4.73 -9.59 3.09
N PHE A 147 3.76 -8.78 3.54
CA PHE A 147 3.96 -7.92 4.71
C PHE A 147 4.02 -8.71 6.02
N ARG A 148 3.21 -9.76 6.18
CA ARG A 148 3.29 -10.62 7.37
C ARG A 148 4.59 -11.41 7.48
N GLN A 149 5.32 -11.61 6.39
CA GLN A 149 6.66 -12.20 6.44
C GLN A 149 7.70 -11.21 7.00
N CYS A 150 7.54 -9.92 6.74
CA CYS A 150 8.45 -8.89 7.25
C CYS A 150 8.09 -8.37 8.64
N TRP A 151 6.80 -8.20 8.93
CA TRP A 151 6.29 -7.62 10.16
C TRP A 151 5.29 -8.55 10.85
N PRO A 152 5.69 -9.78 11.21
CA PRO A 152 4.78 -10.72 11.85
C PRO A 152 4.34 -10.21 13.22
N CYS A 153 3.06 -10.33 13.52
CA CYS A 153 2.59 -10.24 14.90
C CYS A 153 3.08 -11.47 15.68
N GLY A 154 3.68 -11.23 16.84
CA GLY A 154 4.18 -12.27 17.75
C GLY A 154 3.08 -13.26 18.14
N ARG A 155 3.50 -14.49 18.44
CA ARG A 155 2.59 -15.60 18.75
C ARG A 155 2.00 -15.46 20.15
#